data_AF-A0A0H3U7J9-F1
#
_entry.id   AF-A0A0H3U7J9-F1
#
_cell.length_a   1.000
_cell.length_b   1.000
_cell.length_c   1.000
_cell.angle_alpha   90.00
_cell.angle_beta   90.00
_cell.angle_gamma   90.00
#
_symmetry.space_group_name_H-M   'P 1'
#
loop_
_entity.id
_entity.type
_entity.pdbx_description
1 polymer ?
#
loop_
_entity_poly.entity_id
_entity_poly.type
_entity_poly.pdbx_seq_one_letter_code
_entity_poly.pdbx_strand_id
1 'polypeptide(L)'
;MHNALFEALGINAAYLPYAPEPENLDEAIKGFRALRFRGANVTIPYKTPVMELVDELSDISRFTGSVNTLYWKEGNVGGILCGTTTDPYGCIRNLEEFGVSPTNTTVALLGNGGAAKAIAYTLVEMGNQVTIVCRNLDKGLALADSLNKFFDGKAKEVQAVTFQDFYAVSPDINIIINATSVGMTPNVDESP
;
A
#
# COMPACT_ATOMS: atom_id res chain seq x y z
N MET A 1 -15.89 -3.31 -11.92
CA MET A 1 -15.79 -4.06 -10.65
C MET A 1 -16.83 -3.59 -9.63
N HIS A 2 -16.71 -2.39 -9.06
CA HIS A 2 -17.63 -1.92 -8.00
C HIS A 2 -19.12 -1.91 -8.38
N ASN A 3 -19.49 -1.40 -9.57
CA ASN A 3 -20.90 -1.40 -10.01
C ASN A 3 -21.50 -2.81 -10.09
N ALA A 4 -20.73 -3.79 -10.58
CA ALA A 4 -21.18 -5.18 -10.63
C ALA A 4 -21.37 -5.77 -9.22
N LEU A 5 -20.49 -5.41 -8.28
CA LEU A 5 -20.65 -5.81 -6.87
C LEU A 5 -21.89 -5.16 -6.22
N PHE A 6 -22.17 -3.88 -6.51
CA PHE A 6 -23.36 -3.21 -6.02
C PHE A 6 -24.64 -3.87 -6.55
N GLU A 7 -24.68 -4.18 -7.84
CA GLU A 7 -25.79 -4.90 -8.46
C GLU A 7 -25.99 -6.29 -7.83
N ALA A 8 -24.93 -7.09 -7.73
CA ALA A 8 -24.98 -8.43 -7.16
C ALA A 8 -25.44 -8.46 -5.69
N LEU A 9 -25.15 -7.40 -4.93
CA LEU A 9 -25.52 -7.27 -3.52
C LEU A 9 -26.83 -6.49 -3.29
N GLY A 10 -27.50 -6.03 -4.36
CA GLY A 10 -28.72 -5.23 -4.25
C GLY A 10 -28.50 -3.86 -3.58
N ILE A 11 -27.28 -3.32 -3.65
CA ILE A 11 -26.91 -2.02 -3.08
C ILE A 11 -27.25 -0.93 -4.10
N ASN A 12 -28.14 -0.01 -3.74
CA ASN A 12 -28.47 1.14 -4.58
C ASN A 12 -27.35 2.20 -4.54
N ALA A 13 -26.28 1.95 -5.30
CA ALA A 13 -25.13 2.83 -5.42
C ALA A 13 -24.54 2.78 -6.84
N ALA A 14 -23.80 3.84 -7.19
CA ALA A 14 -23.01 3.91 -8.42
C ALA A 14 -21.58 4.33 -8.10
N TYR A 15 -20.65 3.72 -8.81
CA TYR A 15 -19.23 4.03 -8.83
C TYR A 15 -18.91 4.66 -10.19
N LEU A 16 -18.49 5.92 -10.18
CA LEU A 16 -18.28 6.72 -11.39
C LEU A 16 -16.87 7.34 -11.38
N PRO A 17 -16.18 7.38 -12.53
CA PRO A 17 -14.91 8.08 -12.64
C PRO A 17 -15.14 9.59 -12.71
N TYR A 18 -14.37 10.34 -11.93
CA TYR A 18 -14.27 11.80 -12.03
C TYR A 18 -12.79 12.17 -12.15
N ALA A 19 -12.47 13.04 -13.10
CA ALA A 19 -11.10 13.46 -13.40
C ALA A 19 -11.05 14.99 -13.44
N PRO A 20 -11.04 15.66 -12.28
CA PRO A 20 -10.83 17.11 -12.23
C PRO A 20 -9.40 17.43 -12.68
N GLU A 21 -9.17 18.59 -13.29
CA GLU A 21 -7.78 19.04 -13.50
C GLU A 21 -7.01 19.09 -12.16
N PRO A 22 -5.69 18.81 -12.13
CA PRO A 22 -4.90 18.77 -10.90
C PRO A 22 -5.06 19.99 -9.99
N GLU A 23 -5.19 21.18 -10.57
CA GLU A 23 -5.34 22.44 -9.85
C GLU A 23 -6.71 22.55 -9.15
N ASN A 24 -7.70 21.78 -9.62
CA ASN A 24 -9.07 21.77 -9.10
C ASN A 24 -9.31 20.65 -8.07
N LEU A 25 -8.27 19.95 -7.61
CA LEU A 25 -8.43 18.85 -6.65
C LEU A 25 -9.09 19.32 -5.34
N ASP A 26 -8.72 20.49 -4.83
CA ASP A 26 -9.31 21.06 -3.61
C ASP A 26 -10.83 21.31 -3.80
N GLU A 27 -11.23 21.92 -4.91
CA GLU A 27 -12.64 22.13 -5.25
C GLU A 27 -13.38 20.81 -5.46
N ALA A 28 -12.73 19.81 -6.05
CA ALA A 28 -13.30 18.47 -6.19
C ALA A 28 -13.55 17.80 -4.83
N ILE A 29 -12.63 17.94 -3.86
CA ILE A 29 -12.82 17.41 -2.50
C ILE A 29 -13.90 18.21 -1.75
N LYS A 30 -13.98 19.53 -1.92
CA LYS A 30 -15.10 20.34 -1.39
C LYS A 30 -16.44 19.88 -1.95
N GLY A 31 -16.52 19.65 -3.26
CA GLY A 31 -17.69 19.11 -3.94
C GLY A 31 -18.04 17.70 -3.45
N PHE A 32 -17.04 16.84 -3.27
CA PHE A 32 -17.18 15.49 -2.70
C PHE A 32 -17.88 15.54 -1.34
N ARG A 33 -17.44 16.46 -0.46
CA ARG A 33 -18.03 16.67 0.87
C ARG A 33 -19.45 17.24 0.78
N ALA A 34 -19.64 18.28 -0.04
CA ALA A 34 -20.93 18.96 -0.18
C ALA A 34 -22.02 18.04 -0.74
N LEU A 35 -21.68 17.21 -1.72
CA LEU A 35 -22.58 16.24 -2.35
C LEU A 35 -22.72 14.93 -1.55
N ARG A 36 -22.00 14.80 -0.42
CA ARG A 36 -22.11 13.67 0.51
C ARG A 36 -21.82 12.31 -0.14
N PHE A 37 -20.81 12.25 -1.02
CA PHE A 37 -20.33 10.97 -1.57
C PHE A 37 -19.91 10.02 -0.44
N ARG A 38 -20.16 8.71 -0.62
CA ARG A 38 -19.87 7.71 0.43
C ARG A 38 -18.38 7.40 0.61
N GLY A 39 -17.57 7.61 -0.42
CA GLY A 39 -16.16 7.26 -0.49
C GLY A 39 -15.66 7.42 -1.92
N ALA A 40 -14.35 7.34 -2.11
CA ALA A 40 -13.73 7.38 -3.43
C ALA A 40 -12.43 6.59 -3.44
N ASN A 41 -12.05 6.05 -4.60
CA ASN A 41 -10.64 5.74 -4.83
C ASN A 41 -9.95 6.93 -5.47
N VAL A 42 -8.65 7.02 -5.21
CA VAL A 42 -7.76 8.07 -5.70
C VAL A 42 -6.63 7.40 -6.44
N THR A 43 -6.32 7.90 -7.63
CA THR A 43 -5.22 7.41 -8.46
C THR A 43 -4.31 8.57 -8.89
N ILE A 44 -3.24 8.25 -9.62
CA ILE A 44 -2.30 9.25 -10.17
C ILE A 44 -3.09 10.30 -10.98
N PRO A 45 -2.76 11.60 -10.85
CA PRO A 45 -1.66 12.18 -10.05
C PRO A 45 -2.04 12.56 -8.60
N TYR A 46 -3.25 12.23 -8.13
CA TYR A 46 -3.82 12.79 -6.91
C TYR A 46 -3.45 12.05 -5.61
N LYS A 47 -2.81 10.88 -5.68
CA LYS A 47 -2.55 10.03 -4.50
C LYS A 47 -1.75 10.71 -3.38
N THR A 48 -0.85 11.64 -3.72
CA THR A 48 -0.06 12.39 -2.74
C THR A 48 -0.71 13.73 -2.40
N PRO A 49 -1.14 14.58 -3.36
CA PRO A 49 -1.77 15.86 -3.04
C PRO A 49 -3.05 15.74 -2.18
N VAL A 50 -3.83 14.68 -2.35
CA VAL A 50 -5.06 14.49 -1.56
C VAL A 50 -4.81 14.34 -0.06
N MET A 51 -3.58 14.00 0.35
CA MET A 51 -3.23 13.82 1.77
C MET A 51 -3.40 15.11 2.57
N GLU A 52 -3.29 16.27 1.93
CA GLU A 52 -3.47 17.58 2.57
C GLU A 52 -4.94 18.01 2.65
N LEU A 53 -5.84 17.27 1.98
CA LEU A 53 -7.26 17.62 1.83
C LEU A 53 -8.21 16.72 2.66
N VAL A 54 -7.64 15.73 3.34
CA VAL A 54 -8.35 14.85 4.28
C VAL A 54 -8.10 15.30 5.72
N ASP A 55 -9.04 14.95 6.60
CA ASP A 55 -8.98 15.34 8.01
C ASP A 55 -8.05 14.42 8.82
N GLU A 56 -8.01 13.14 8.46
CA GLU A 56 -7.13 12.14 9.09
C GLU A 56 -6.50 11.22 8.06
N LEU A 57 -5.29 10.76 8.35
CA LEU A 57 -4.61 9.71 7.57
C LEU A 57 -4.55 8.43 8.39
N SER A 58 -4.56 7.28 7.70
CA SER A 58 -4.11 6.02 8.30
C SER A 58 -2.60 6.05 8.56
N ASP A 59 -2.13 5.20 9.47
CA ASP A 59 -0.70 5.04 9.75
C ASP A 59 0.08 4.59 8.52
N ILE A 60 -0.47 3.66 7.74
CA ILE A 60 0.12 3.23 6.48
C ILE A 60 0.21 4.36 5.45
N SER A 61 -0.79 5.24 5.35
CA SER A 61 -0.73 6.40 4.44
C SER A 61 0.26 7.45 4.90
N ARG A 62 0.35 7.71 6.22
CA ARG A 62 1.41 8.56 6.79
C ARG A 62 2.79 8.01 6.48
N PHE A 63 2.98 6.71 6.65
CA PHE A 63 4.25 6.07 6.37
C PHE A 63 4.60 6.09 4.89
N THR A 64 3.66 5.66 4.02
CA THR A 64 3.92 5.48 2.59
C THR A 64 3.98 6.80 1.82
N GLY A 65 3.27 7.84 2.26
CA GLY A 65 3.13 9.09 1.52
C GLY A 65 2.11 8.99 0.38
N SER A 66 1.10 8.14 0.55
CA SER A 66 0.12 7.84 -0.49
C SER A 66 -1.27 7.51 0.07
N VAL A 67 -2.30 8.03 -0.58
CA VAL A 67 -3.71 7.71 -0.33
C VAL A 67 -4.34 7.26 -1.64
N ASN A 68 -4.93 6.06 -1.65
CA ASN A 68 -5.68 5.53 -2.79
C ASN A 68 -7.19 5.40 -2.50
N THR A 69 -7.61 5.65 -1.25
CA THR A 69 -8.98 5.42 -0.79
C THR A 69 -9.37 6.49 0.23
N LEU A 70 -10.49 7.14 -0.02
CA LEU A 70 -11.15 8.10 0.86
C LEU A 70 -12.38 7.45 1.48
N TYR A 71 -12.54 7.59 2.79
CA TYR A 71 -13.68 7.05 3.54
C TYR A 71 -14.05 7.97 4.70
N TRP A 72 -15.28 7.90 5.17
CA TRP A 72 -15.70 8.64 6.36
C TRP A 72 -15.44 7.82 7.61
N LYS A 73 -14.86 8.45 8.64
CA LYS A 73 -14.64 7.82 9.94
C LYS A 73 -15.94 7.25 10.48
N GLU A 74 -15.92 5.98 10.88
CA GLU A 74 -17.10 5.24 11.37
C GLU A 74 -18.30 5.21 10.40
N GLY A 75 -18.09 5.51 9.11
CA GLY A 75 -19.16 5.58 8.11
C GLY A 75 -20.02 6.85 8.18
N ASN A 76 -19.65 7.83 9.01
CA ASN A 76 -20.41 9.05 9.25
C ASN A 76 -20.19 10.07 8.12
N VAL A 77 -21.01 9.99 7.07
CA VAL A 77 -20.91 10.88 5.90
C VAL A 77 -21.08 12.35 6.28
N GLY A 78 -20.15 13.18 5.84
CA GLY A 78 -20.07 14.61 6.19
C GLY A 78 -19.36 14.89 7.51
N GLY A 79 -18.88 13.85 8.20
CA GLY A 79 -18.01 13.96 9.38
C GLY A 79 -16.53 14.06 8.98
N ILE A 80 -15.68 13.29 9.66
CA ILE A 80 -14.23 13.25 9.44
C ILE A 80 -13.94 12.39 8.19
N LEU A 81 -13.35 13.01 7.18
CA LEU A 81 -12.87 12.35 5.97
C LEU A 81 -11.47 11.82 6.19
N CYS A 82 -11.29 10.52 6.02
CA CYS A 82 -10.03 9.82 6.21
C CYS A 82 -9.41 9.39 4.87
N GLY A 83 -8.08 9.44 4.78
CA GLY A 83 -7.30 8.90 3.67
C GLY A 83 -6.53 7.64 4.07
N THR A 84 -6.63 6.58 3.26
CA THR A 84 -5.84 5.36 3.41
C THR A 84 -5.30 4.84 2.08
N THR A 85 -4.32 3.94 2.13
CA THR A 85 -3.90 3.13 0.98
C THR A 85 -4.27 1.68 1.19
N THR A 86 -4.96 1.09 0.21
CA THR A 86 -5.37 -0.32 0.19
C THR A 86 -4.51 -1.17 -0.74
N ASP A 87 -3.58 -0.54 -1.48
CA ASP A 87 -2.70 -1.19 -2.45
C ASP A 87 -2.00 -2.47 -1.89
N PRO A 88 -1.44 -2.50 -0.66
CA PRO A 88 -0.72 -3.68 -0.20
C PRO A 88 -1.64 -4.86 0.15
N TYR A 89 -2.90 -4.61 0.53
CA TYR A 89 -3.82 -5.69 0.89
C TYR A 89 -4.19 -6.57 -0.30
N GLY A 90 -4.11 -6.06 -1.53
CA GLY A 90 -4.26 -6.90 -2.72
C GLY A 90 -3.20 -8.02 -2.78
N CYS A 91 -1.96 -7.71 -2.41
CA CYS A 91 -0.88 -8.70 -2.34
C CYS A 91 -1.11 -9.71 -1.22
N ILE A 92 -1.48 -9.25 -0.01
CA ILE A 92 -1.74 -10.12 1.14
C ILE A 92 -2.92 -11.05 0.87
N ARG A 93 -4.04 -10.53 0.34
CA ARG A 93 -5.22 -11.32 -0.01
C ARG A 93 -4.91 -12.37 -1.07
N ASN A 94 -4.09 -12.03 -2.06
CA ASN A 94 -3.68 -12.99 -3.08
C ASN A 94 -2.89 -14.17 -2.47
N LEU A 95 -1.96 -13.90 -1.55
CA LEU A 95 -1.25 -14.97 -0.83
C LEU A 95 -2.23 -15.86 -0.06
N GLU A 96 -3.16 -15.26 0.68
CA GLU A 96 -4.17 -16.00 1.46
C GLU A 96 -5.08 -16.87 0.59
N GLU A 97 -5.49 -16.39 -0.59
CA GLU A 97 -6.30 -17.15 -1.56
C GLU A 97 -5.57 -18.41 -2.06
N PHE A 98 -4.24 -18.39 -2.13
CA PHE A 98 -3.41 -19.55 -2.46
C PHE A 98 -2.97 -20.37 -1.23
N GLY A 99 -3.56 -20.11 -0.06
CA GLY A 99 -3.27 -20.85 1.18
C GLY A 99 -1.96 -20.47 1.86
N VAL A 100 -1.34 -19.36 1.46
CA VAL A 100 -0.11 -18.83 2.07
C VAL A 100 -0.49 -17.72 3.05
N SER A 101 -0.28 -17.95 4.35
CA SER A 101 -0.56 -16.94 5.39
C SER A 101 0.74 -16.18 5.75
N PRO A 102 0.89 -14.89 5.37
CA PRO A 102 2.06 -14.10 5.71
C PRO A 102 1.95 -13.48 7.10
N THR A 103 1.87 -14.31 8.15
CA THR A 103 1.74 -13.86 9.54
C THR A 103 2.79 -14.54 10.40
N ASN A 104 3.53 -13.76 11.20
CA ASN A 104 4.59 -14.27 12.10
C ASN A 104 5.64 -15.17 11.41
N THR A 105 5.90 -14.96 10.12
CA THR A 105 6.85 -15.75 9.31
C THR A 105 8.03 -14.90 8.83
N THR A 106 8.92 -15.46 8.02
CA THR A 106 10.07 -14.77 7.42
C THR A 106 9.79 -14.44 5.96
N VAL A 107 9.98 -13.19 5.58
CA VAL A 107 9.62 -12.69 4.24
C VAL A 107 10.77 -11.90 3.65
N ALA A 108 11.18 -12.28 2.43
CA ALA A 108 12.05 -11.47 1.60
C ALA A 108 11.21 -10.64 0.63
N LEU A 109 11.36 -9.32 0.67
CA LEU A 109 10.71 -8.40 -0.26
C LEU A 109 11.74 -7.86 -1.24
N LEU A 110 11.60 -8.23 -2.52
CA LEU A 110 12.48 -7.76 -3.58
C LEU A 110 12.00 -6.38 -4.07
N GLY A 111 12.81 -5.35 -3.86
CA GLY A 111 12.52 -3.97 -4.27
C GLY A 111 12.27 -3.00 -3.10
N ASN A 112 12.34 -1.71 -3.41
CA ASN A 112 12.20 -0.61 -2.46
C ASN A 112 11.40 0.59 -3.04
N GLY A 113 10.56 0.34 -4.05
CA GLY A 113 9.67 1.33 -4.65
C GLY A 113 8.39 1.59 -3.84
N GLY A 114 7.45 2.37 -4.40
CA GLY A 114 6.21 2.75 -3.71
C GLY A 114 5.35 1.55 -3.27
N ALA A 115 5.17 0.56 -4.16
CA ALA A 115 4.46 -0.68 -3.82
C ALA A 115 5.19 -1.49 -2.74
N ALA A 116 6.51 -1.65 -2.88
CA ALA A 116 7.35 -2.33 -1.89
C ALA A 116 7.25 -1.66 -0.51
N LYS A 117 7.25 -0.32 -0.45
CA LYS A 117 7.12 0.42 0.82
C LYS A 117 5.79 0.11 1.53
N ALA A 118 4.68 0.07 0.78
CA ALA A 118 3.37 -0.25 1.34
C ALA A 118 3.28 -1.71 1.78
N ILE A 119 3.79 -2.65 0.97
CA ILE A 119 3.80 -4.08 1.29
C ILE A 119 4.69 -4.35 2.51
N ALA A 120 5.89 -3.77 2.57
CA ALA A 120 6.81 -3.90 3.69
C ALA A 120 6.15 -3.44 5.00
N TYR A 121 5.50 -2.27 4.98
CA TYR A 121 4.75 -1.77 6.15
C TYR A 121 3.74 -2.82 6.63
N THR A 122 2.90 -3.34 5.74
CA THR A 122 1.85 -4.29 6.11
C THR A 122 2.43 -5.61 6.63
N LEU A 123 3.51 -6.11 6.02
CA LEU A 123 4.19 -7.32 6.49
C LEU A 123 4.77 -7.15 7.89
N VAL A 124 5.39 -6.00 8.18
CA VAL A 124 5.92 -5.70 9.52
C VAL A 124 4.79 -5.59 10.55
N GLU A 125 3.71 -4.90 10.20
CA GLU A 125 2.51 -4.78 11.05
C GLU A 125 1.88 -6.14 11.38
N MET A 126 1.96 -7.11 10.47
CA MET A 126 1.52 -8.49 10.65
C MET A 126 2.49 -9.38 11.46
N GLY A 127 3.56 -8.81 12.03
CA GLY A 127 4.51 -9.52 12.90
C GLY A 127 5.57 -10.34 12.17
N ASN A 128 5.75 -10.14 10.86
CA ASN A 128 6.75 -10.86 10.08
C ASN A 128 8.16 -10.33 10.33
N GLN A 129 9.15 -11.19 10.13
CA GLN A 129 10.55 -10.79 9.99
C GLN A 129 10.80 -10.47 8.51
N VAL A 130 11.05 -9.20 8.20
CA VAL A 130 11.15 -8.72 6.82
C VAL A 130 12.59 -8.41 6.46
N THR A 131 13.04 -8.97 5.34
CA THR A 131 14.32 -8.65 4.70
C THR A 131 14.05 -7.97 3.36
N ILE A 132 14.49 -6.72 3.21
CA ILE A 132 14.41 -5.99 1.95
C ILE A 132 15.60 -6.36 1.08
N VAL A 133 15.35 -6.92 -0.09
CA VAL A 133 16.39 -7.26 -1.07
C VAL A 133 16.37 -6.22 -2.17
N CYS A 134 17.49 -5.56 -2.42
CA CYS A 134 17.51 -4.44 -3.36
C CYS A 134 18.84 -4.31 -4.11
N ARG A 135 18.81 -3.58 -5.24
CA ARG A 135 20.03 -3.29 -6.03
C ARG A 135 20.88 -2.19 -5.40
N ASN A 136 20.24 -1.20 -4.80
CA ASN A 136 20.91 -0.09 -4.13
C ASN A 136 20.70 -0.26 -2.63
N LEU A 137 21.76 -0.69 -1.93
CA LEU A 137 21.73 -1.02 -0.51
C LEU A 137 21.33 0.20 0.35
N ASP A 138 21.86 1.39 0.05
CA ASP A 138 21.56 2.61 0.81
C ASP A 138 20.06 2.91 0.84
N LYS A 139 19.36 2.77 -0.30
CA LYS A 139 17.91 2.93 -0.37
C LYS A 139 17.15 1.83 0.36
N GLY A 140 17.66 0.60 0.34
CA GLY A 140 17.09 -0.52 1.10
C GLY A 140 17.20 -0.29 2.61
N LEU A 141 18.40 0.08 3.08
CA LEU A 141 18.66 0.42 4.47
C LEU A 141 17.82 1.61 4.93
N ALA A 142 17.70 2.66 4.10
CA ALA A 142 16.83 3.79 4.43
C ALA A 142 15.36 3.39 4.62
N LEU A 143 14.85 2.44 3.83
CA LEU A 143 13.49 1.90 4.00
C LEU A 143 13.40 1.05 5.29
N ALA A 144 14.37 0.16 5.54
CA ALA A 144 14.44 -0.64 6.76
C ALA A 144 14.47 0.25 8.02
N ASP A 145 15.36 1.25 8.05
CA ASP A 145 15.48 2.22 9.14
C ASP A 145 14.18 3.00 9.35
N SER A 146 13.50 3.39 8.27
CA SER A 146 12.21 4.09 8.35
C SER A 146 11.14 3.21 8.99
N LEU A 147 11.09 1.92 8.65
CA LEU A 147 10.18 0.95 9.26
C LEU A 147 10.54 0.72 10.73
N ASN A 148 11.81 0.48 11.03
CA ASN A 148 12.29 0.25 12.40
C ASN A 148 11.98 1.44 13.32
N LYS A 149 12.15 2.68 12.83
CA LYS A 149 11.76 3.90 13.56
C LYS A 149 10.25 4.03 13.72
N PHE A 150 9.47 3.68 12.69
CA PHE A 150 8.02 3.77 12.75
C PHE A 150 7.43 2.80 13.78
N PHE A 151 7.95 1.58 13.80
CA PHE A 151 7.50 0.50 14.69
C PHE A 151 8.34 0.36 15.96
N ASP A 152 9.06 1.40 16.40
CA ASP A 152 10.03 1.36 17.51
C ASP A 152 9.57 0.50 18.71
N GLY A 153 10.24 -0.64 18.92
CA GLY A 153 9.97 -1.61 19.99
C GLY A 153 8.68 -2.44 19.86
N LYS A 154 7.91 -2.28 18.78
CA LYS A 154 6.61 -2.91 18.55
C LYS A 154 6.62 -4.02 17.49
N ALA A 155 7.67 -4.11 16.68
CA ALA A 155 7.81 -5.12 15.64
C ALA A 155 9.21 -5.74 15.62
N LYS A 156 9.36 -6.82 14.85
CA LYS A 156 10.67 -7.43 14.58
C LYS A 156 11.50 -6.48 13.73
N GLU A 157 12.82 -6.49 13.95
CA GLU A 157 13.75 -5.66 13.20
C GLU A 157 13.73 -6.02 11.71
N VAL A 158 13.59 -4.99 10.88
CA VAL A 158 13.70 -5.06 9.42
C VAL A 158 15.15 -4.91 9.03
N GLN A 159 15.61 -5.77 8.12
CA GLN A 159 16.97 -5.71 7.56
C GLN A 159 16.90 -5.44 6.06
N ALA A 160 18.01 -4.99 5.48
CA ALA A 160 18.16 -4.87 4.04
C ALA A 160 19.48 -5.47 3.56
N VAL A 161 19.44 -6.16 2.43
CA VAL A 161 20.58 -6.82 1.79
C VAL A 161 20.59 -6.55 0.29
N THR A 162 21.74 -6.78 -0.34
CA THR A 162 21.83 -6.80 -1.80
C THR A 162 21.33 -8.14 -2.36
N PHE A 163 21.05 -8.18 -3.67
CA PHE A 163 20.78 -9.45 -4.35
C PHE A 163 21.95 -10.45 -4.27
N GLN A 164 23.20 -9.96 -4.20
CA GLN A 164 24.37 -10.81 -4.06
C GLN A 164 24.42 -11.47 -2.68
N ASP A 165 24.04 -10.74 -1.63
CA ASP A 165 24.05 -11.23 -0.25
C ASP A 165 22.80 -12.04 0.10
N PHE A 166 21.75 -11.98 -0.74
CA PHE A 166 20.49 -12.68 -0.50
C PHE A 166 20.66 -14.19 -0.35
N TYR A 167 21.60 -14.81 -1.08
CA TYR A 167 21.89 -16.25 -0.99
C TYR A 167 22.26 -16.72 0.42
N ALA A 168 22.86 -15.85 1.23
CA ALA A 168 23.26 -16.20 2.60
C ALA A 168 22.05 -16.26 3.56
N VAL A 169 20.99 -15.51 3.29
CA VAL A 169 19.81 -15.40 4.16
C VAL A 169 18.59 -16.14 3.60
N SER A 170 18.56 -16.47 2.31
CA SER A 170 17.45 -17.13 1.65
C SER A 170 17.05 -18.49 2.24
N PRO A 171 17.94 -19.34 2.81
CA PRO A 171 17.53 -20.62 3.39
C PRO A 171 16.50 -20.49 4.53
N ASP A 172 16.50 -19.35 5.23
CA ASP A 172 15.62 -19.09 6.37
C ASP A 172 14.32 -18.34 5.96
N ILE A 173 14.13 -18.05 4.67
CA ILE A 173 12.97 -17.30 4.15
C ILE A 173 11.84 -18.25 3.76
N ASN A 174 10.64 -18.01 4.28
CA ASN A 174 9.45 -18.78 3.93
C ASN A 174 8.69 -18.20 2.73
N ILE A 175 8.73 -16.88 2.53
CA ILE A 175 8.00 -16.18 1.46
C ILE A 175 8.92 -15.20 0.75
N ILE A 176 8.96 -15.25 -0.58
CA ILE A 176 9.64 -14.25 -1.41
C ILE A 176 8.58 -13.48 -2.21
N ILE A 177 8.59 -12.16 -2.10
CA ILE A 177 7.67 -11.28 -2.82
C ILE A 177 8.47 -10.38 -3.76
N ASN A 178 8.22 -10.48 -5.08
CA ASN A 178 8.76 -9.53 -6.05
C ASN A 178 7.89 -8.27 -6.10
N ALA A 179 8.43 -7.14 -5.65
CA ALA A 179 7.83 -5.81 -5.76
C ALA A 179 8.70 -4.85 -6.61
N THR A 180 9.52 -5.41 -7.50
CA THR A 180 10.25 -4.66 -8.53
C THR A 180 9.41 -4.53 -9.81
N SER A 181 9.87 -3.72 -10.76
CA SER A 181 9.27 -3.64 -12.10
C SER A 181 9.74 -4.77 -13.04
N VAL A 182 10.66 -5.63 -12.60
CA VAL A 182 11.17 -6.75 -13.40
C VAL A 182 10.09 -7.83 -13.46
N GLY A 183 9.83 -8.38 -14.64
CA GLY A 183 8.66 -9.22 -14.92
C GLY A 183 7.44 -8.43 -15.42
N MET A 184 7.49 -7.10 -15.44
CA MET A 184 6.47 -6.26 -16.10
C MET A 184 6.93 -5.84 -17.50
N THR A 185 5.99 -5.44 -18.36
CA THR A 185 6.30 -4.89 -19.69
C THR A 185 7.31 -3.74 -19.58
N PRO A 186 8.38 -3.71 -20.39
CA PRO A 186 8.68 -4.61 -21.53
C PRO A 186 9.42 -5.91 -21.17
N ASN A 187 9.87 -6.08 -19.93
CA ASN A 187 10.74 -7.18 -19.48
C ASN A 187 9.95 -8.31 -18.82
N VAL A 188 8.96 -8.86 -19.52
CA VAL A 188 8.02 -9.86 -18.96
C VAL A 188 8.67 -11.22 -18.66
N ASP A 189 9.77 -11.56 -19.33
CA ASP A 189 10.49 -12.83 -19.16
C ASP A 189 11.70 -12.72 -18.22
N GLU A 190 11.94 -11.54 -17.63
CA GLU A 190 13.05 -11.34 -16.68
C GLU A 190 12.63 -11.69 -15.25
N SER A 191 13.56 -12.27 -14.49
CA SER A 191 13.47 -12.42 -13.04
C SER A 191 14.44 -11.44 -12.37
N PRO A 192 14.06 -10.82 -11.24
CA PRO A 192 15.00 -10.10 -10.38
C PRO A 192 16.17 -10.97 -9.92
#